data_AF-A0A816QD09-F1
#
_entry.id   AF-A0A816QD09-F1
#
_cell.length_a   1.000
_cell.length_b   1.000
_cell.length_c   1.000
_cell.angle_alpha   90.00
_cell.angle_beta   90.00
_cell.angle_gamma   90.00
#
_symmetry.space_group_name_H-M   'P 1'
#
loop_
_entity.id
_entity.type
_entity.pdbx_description
1 polymer ?
#
loop_
_entity_poly.entity_id
_entity_poly.type
_entity_poly.pdbx_seq_one_letter_code
_entity_poly.pdbx_strand_id
1 'polypeptide(L)'
;PLTYLLPICIVDQNPSITLEKALEPLISTLPNLQKYISTTKQRCKNPADELTQDESASIMLYSMDSQTMEQCLYYARNSALRSGDKHKLKP
;
A
#
# COMPACT_ATOMS: atom_id res chain seq x y z
N PRO A 1 14.56 -25.15 -4.22
CA PRO A 1 13.13 -25.45 -3.92
C PRO A 1 12.31 -24.15 -3.87
N LEU A 2 11.21 -24.07 -4.63
CA LEU A 2 10.28 -22.94 -4.57
C LEU A 2 9.37 -23.14 -3.35
N THR A 3 9.58 -22.35 -2.30
CA THR A 3 8.73 -22.36 -1.10
C THR A 3 7.47 -21.55 -1.39
N TYR A 4 6.32 -22.21 -1.49
CA TYR A 4 5.03 -21.52 -1.64
C TYR A 4 4.62 -20.89 -0.31
N LEU A 5 4.58 -19.55 -0.26
CA LEU A 5 3.97 -18.82 0.85
C LEU A 5 2.46 -18.83 0.64
N LEU A 6 1.69 -19.18 1.68
CA LEU A 6 0.23 -19.14 1.63
C LEU A 6 -0.24 -17.71 1.29
N PRO A 7 -1.25 -17.56 0.41
CA PRO A 7 -1.85 -16.25 0.16
C PRO A 7 -2.36 -15.66 1.47
N ILE A 8 -1.98 -14.42 1.75
CA ILE A 8 -2.49 -13.70 2.91
C ILE A 8 -3.88 -13.15 2.53
N CYS A 9 -4.93 -13.90 2.86
CA CYS A 9 -6.31 -13.42 2.77
C CYS A 9 -6.65 -12.58 4.01
N ILE A 10 -6.23 -11.31 4.02
CA ILE A 10 -6.75 -10.34 4.99
C ILE A 10 -7.99 -9.73 4.35
N VAL A 11 -9.16 -10.30 4.67
CA VAL A 11 -10.44 -9.63 4.41
C VAL A 11 -10.85 -9.06 5.76
N ASP A 12 -10.46 -7.81 6.02
CA ASP A 12 -10.94 -7.10 7.20
C ASP A 12 -12.35 -6.59 6.88
N GLN A 13 -13.35 -7.00 7.66
CA GLN A 13 -14.76 -6.58 7.50
C GLN A 13 -15.06 -5.26 8.22
N ASN A 14 -14.03 -4.61 8.78
CA ASN A 14 -14.14 -3.39 9.56
C ASN A 14 -14.06 -2.13 8.68
N PRO A 15 -14.64 -1.00 9.17
CA PRO A 15 -15.18 0.08 8.35
C PRO A 15 -14.10 0.80 7.54
N SER A 16 -14.52 1.49 6.47
CA SER A 16 -13.72 2.38 5.61
C SER A 16 -12.79 3.28 6.42
N ILE A 17 -11.63 2.76 6.83
CA ILE A 17 -10.52 3.56 7.30
C ILE A 17 -9.97 4.28 6.08
N THR A 18 -9.67 5.57 6.22
CA THR A 18 -9.14 6.31 5.09
C THR A 18 -7.75 5.80 4.75
N LEU A 19 -7.35 5.98 3.49
CA LEU A 19 -6.03 5.56 3.02
C LEU A 19 -4.90 6.20 3.86
N GLU A 20 -5.09 7.44 4.33
CA GLU A 20 -4.16 8.13 5.23
C GLU A 20 -4.01 7.39 6.57
N LYS A 21 -5.13 6.98 7.18
CA LYS A 21 -5.10 6.33 8.50
C LYS A 21 -4.48 4.94 8.42
N ALA A 22 -4.74 4.22 7.34
CA ALA A 22 -4.16 2.90 7.09
C ALA A 22 -2.63 2.95 6.93
N LEU A 23 -2.11 4.03 6.33
CA LEU A 23 -0.70 4.19 5.99
C LEU A 23 0.09 5.06 6.97
N GLU A 24 -0.56 5.66 7.96
CA GLU A 24 0.06 6.45 9.02
C GLU A 24 1.33 5.79 9.61
N PRO A 25 1.33 4.48 9.94
CA PRO A 25 2.51 3.86 10.55
C PRO A 25 3.71 3.75 9.58
N LEU A 26 3.47 3.84 8.27
CA LEU A 26 4.51 3.71 7.24
C LEU A 26 5.14 5.05 6.85
N ILE A 27 4.55 6.18 7.26
CA ILE A 27 5.05 7.53 6.92
C ILE A 27 6.49 7.73 7.43
N SER A 28 6.82 7.18 8.61
CA SER A 28 8.16 7.26 9.20
C SER A 28 9.23 6.55 8.38
N THR A 29 8.84 5.49 7.65
CA THR A 29 9.74 4.64 6.85
C THR A 29 9.78 5.10 5.40
N LEU A 30 8.69 5.68 4.90
CA LEU A 30 8.52 6.13 3.52
C LEU A 30 8.20 7.63 3.51
N PRO A 31 9.21 8.52 3.60
CA PRO A 31 8.99 9.96 3.78
C PRO A 31 8.19 10.62 2.64
N ASN A 32 8.21 10.05 1.43
CA ASN A 32 7.44 10.53 0.29
C ASN A 32 5.99 10.00 0.24
N LEU A 33 5.61 9.09 1.15
CA LEU A 33 4.32 8.40 1.11
C LEU A 33 3.14 9.37 1.21
N GLN A 34 3.24 10.40 2.06
CA GLN A 34 2.17 11.39 2.22
C GLN A 34 1.90 12.19 0.93
N LYS A 35 2.98 12.51 0.19
CA LYS A 35 2.87 13.15 -1.14
C LYS A 35 2.22 12.21 -2.14
N TYR A 36 2.59 10.94 -2.12
CA TYR A 36 1.99 9.94 -3.01
C TYR A 36 0.51 9.70 -2.71
N ILE A 37 0.12 9.59 -1.43
CA ILE A 37 -1.29 9.49 -1.02
C ILE A 37 -2.09 10.70 -1.55
N SER A 38 -1.58 11.91 -1.34
CA SER A 38 -2.24 13.13 -1.84
C SER A 38 -2.39 13.12 -3.36
N THR A 39 -1.34 12.71 -4.07
CA THR A 39 -1.31 12.65 -5.54
C THR A 39 -2.28 11.60 -6.08
N THR A 40 -2.31 10.40 -5.49
CA THR A 40 -3.20 9.32 -5.93
C THR A 40 -4.65 9.63 -5.63
N LYS A 41 -4.97 10.20 -4.46
CA LYS A 41 -6.34 10.65 -4.15
C LYS A 41 -6.82 11.73 -5.10
N GLN A 42 -5.99 12.70 -5.47
CA GLN A 42 -6.36 13.71 -6.44
C GLN A 42 -6.68 13.10 -7.81
N ARG A 43 -5.90 12.12 -8.25
CA ARG A 43 -6.13 11.40 -9.53
C ARG A 43 -7.36 10.50 -9.48
N CYS A 44 -7.67 9.92 -8.32
CA CYS A 44 -8.79 9.00 -8.12
C CYS A 44 -10.04 9.68 -7.57
N LYS A 45 -10.18 11.01 -7.69
CA LYS A 45 -11.31 11.76 -7.11
C LYS A 45 -12.67 11.27 -7.63
N ASN A 46 -12.73 10.88 -8.89
CA ASN A 46 -13.92 10.34 -9.55
C ASN A 46 -13.54 9.02 -10.26
N PRO A 47 -13.45 7.90 -9.53
CA PRO A 47 -13.17 6.61 -10.14
C PRO A 47 -14.30 6.22 -11.11
N ALA A 48 -13.96 5.51 -12.19
CA ALA A 48 -14.89 5.14 -13.26
C ALA A 48 -15.64 3.82 -12.99
N ASP A 49 -15.27 3.14 -11.90
CA ASP A 49 -15.80 1.86 -11.45
C ASP A 49 -16.57 2.04 -10.13
N GLU A 50 -17.03 0.93 -9.54
CA GLU A 50 -17.76 0.94 -8.27
C GLU A 50 -16.83 1.09 -7.05
N LEU A 51 -15.56 1.48 -7.24
CA LEU A 51 -14.63 1.69 -6.15
C LEU A 51 -14.82 3.05 -5.50
N THR A 52 -14.55 3.10 -4.20
CA THR A 52 -14.36 4.37 -3.50
C THR A 52 -13.06 5.05 -3.94
N GLN A 53 -12.97 6.36 -3.72
CA GLN A 53 -11.75 7.12 -3.97
C GLN A 53 -10.52 6.51 -3.27
N ASP A 54 -10.69 6.05 -2.03
CA ASP A 54 -9.60 5.47 -1.24
C ASP A 54 -9.18 4.09 -1.77
N GLU A 55 -10.13 3.25 -2.21
CA GLU A 55 -9.83 1.97 -2.86
C GLU A 55 -9.06 2.17 -4.16
N SER A 56 -9.55 3.03 -5.06
CA SER A 56 -8.86 3.34 -6.32
C SER A 56 -7.47 3.98 -6.05
N ALA A 57 -7.38 4.89 -5.08
CA ALA A 57 -6.11 5.51 -4.70
C ALA A 57 -5.12 4.48 -4.11
N SER A 58 -5.60 3.47 -3.39
CA SER A 58 -4.78 2.40 -2.84
C SER A 58 -4.18 1.50 -3.92
N ILE A 59 -4.97 1.15 -4.95
CA ILE A 59 -4.52 0.35 -6.10
C ILE A 59 -3.49 1.16 -6.90
N MET A 60 -3.79 2.43 -7.17
CA MET A 60 -2.86 3.31 -7.88
C MET A 60 -1.56 3.50 -7.09
N LEU A 61 -1.64 3.71 -5.77
CA LEU A 61 -0.47 3.87 -4.91
C LEU A 61 0.39 2.61 -4.89
N TYR A 62 -0.23 1.43 -4.84
CA TYR A 62 0.49 0.16 -4.92
C TYR A 62 1.20 -0.02 -6.27
N SER A 63 0.61 0.48 -7.35
CA SER A 63 1.12 0.32 -8.72
C SER A 63 2.00 1.49 -9.20
N MET A 64 2.17 2.53 -8.39
CA MET A 64 2.90 3.73 -8.77
C MET A 64 4.41 3.49 -8.70
N ASP A 65 5.10 3.79 -9.81
CA ASP A 65 6.56 3.90 -9.80
C ASP A 65 6.98 5.13 -8.99
N SER A 66 7.75 4.88 -7.94
CA SER A 66 8.41 5.91 -7.13
C SER A 66 9.81 6.17 -7.66
N GLN A 67 10.43 7.29 -7.25
CA GLN A 67 11.74 7.70 -7.75
C GLN A 67 12.85 6.67 -7.49
N THR A 68 12.71 5.85 -6.44
CA THR A 68 13.56 4.68 -6.20
C THR A 68 12.67 3.47 -5.89
N MET A 69 13.13 2.27 -6.27
CA MET A 69 12.39 1.03 -6.00
C MET A 69 12.05 0.88 -4.51
N GLU A 70 12.96 1.25 -3.61
CA GLU A 70 12.78 1.17 -2.15
C GLU A 70 11.65 2.06 -1.62
N GLN A 71 11.27 3.10 -2.35
CA GLN A 71 10.16 3.99 -2.01
C GLN A 71 8.81 3.53 -2.58
N CYS A 72 8.81 2.57 -3.51
CA CYS A 72 7.58 1.97 -4.02
C CYS A 72 6.94 1.10 -2.93
N LEU A 73 5.69 1.39 -2.59
CA LEU A 73 4.93 0.60 -1.62
C LEU A 73 4.90 -0.90 -2.00
N TYR A 74 4.76 -1.20 -3.30
CA TYR A 74 4.86 -2.56 -3.83
C TYR A 74 6.18 -3.23 -3.49
N TYR A 75 7.30 -2.56 -3.74
CA TYR A 75 8.63 -3.14 -3.55
C TYR A 75 8.95 -3.30 -2.07
N ALA A 76 8.71 -2.27 -1.25
CA ALA A 76 8.92 -2.34 0.19
C ALA A 76 8.13 -3.50 0.82
N ARG A 77 6.84 -3.62 0.47
CA ARG A 77 5.97 -4.69 0.96
C ARG A 77 6.42 -6.07 0.47
N ASN A 78 6.71 -6.22 -0.81
CA ASN A 78 7.10 -7.52 -1.38
C ASN A 78 8.50 -7.95 -0.94
N SER A 79 9.42 -7.01 -0.74
CA SER A 79 10.73 -7.29 -0.17
C SER A 79 10.62 -7.80 1.26
N ALA A 80 9.80 -7.13 2.09
CA ALA A 80 9.55 -7.57 3.46
C ALA A 80 8.90 -8.97 3.51
N LEU A 81 7.88 -9.23 2.67
CA LEU A 81 7.24 -10.54 2.55
C LEU A 81 8.22 -11.65 2.13
N ARG A 82 9.04 -11.39 1.10
CA ARG A 82 10.03 -12.35 0.58
C ARG A 82 11.15 -12.64 1.56
N SER A 83 11.45 -11.71 2.47
CA SER A 83 12.48 -11.91 3.49
C SER A 83 12.07 -12.91 4.57
N GLY A 84 10.80 -13.34 4.62
CA GLY A 84 10.27 -14.27 5.64
C GLY A 84 10.16 -13.66 7.03
N ASP A 85 10.70 -12.46 7.24
CA ASP A 85 10.67 -11.73 8.50
C ASP A 85 9.36 -10.94 8.63
N LYS A 86 8.40 -11.56 9.32
CA LYS A 86 7.07 -10.99 9.57
C LYS A 86 7.11 -9.69 10.40
N HIS A 87 8.22 -9.39 11.06
CA HIS A 87 8.39 -8.16 11.85
C HIS A 87 8.64 -6.94 10.96
N LYS A 88 9.14 -7.11 9.73
CA LYS A 88 9.34 -5.99 8.77
C LYS A 88 8.04 -5.44 8.18
N LEU A 89 6.92 -6.14 8.40
CA LEU A 89 5.58 -5.74 7.94
C LEU A 89 4.72 -5.19 9.07
N LYS A 90 5.21 -5.22 10.31
CA LYS A 90 4.54 -4.60 11.44
C LYS A 90 5.24 -3.25 11.71
N PRO A 91 4.49 -2.15 11.80
CA PRO A 91 5.01 -0.94 12.43
C PRO A 91 5.37 -1.20 13.90
#